data_AF-A0A524GYJ0-F1
#
_entry.id   AF-A0A524GYJ0-F1
#
_cell.length_a   1.000
_cell.length_b   1.000
_cell.length_c   1.000
_cell.angle_alpha   90.00
_cell.angle_beta   90.00
_cell.angle_gamma   90.00
#
_symmetry.space_group_name_H-M   'P 1'
#
loop_
_entity.id
_entity.type
_entity.pdbx_description
1 polymer ?
#
loop_
_entity_poly.entity_id
_entity_poly.type
_entity_poly.pdbx_seq_one_letter_code
_entity_poly.pdbx_strand_id
1 'polypeptide(L)'
;MNMLSTRKTYLALLVFVTVWLFPGRLSSQLAVVLDTLDYLPMSIEGALENNLMIAASKGLDTEIDRLISKGADIDAETYEGATALVFAVANNRLATVKALLAHNPDVNKMTSDNETPLLISVKDQNPEIAEALIRGGADINQPDKFGATPLHYAAITGSFAMADLLLYYEADCNKKANDGTTPLMASIWAGYADITDLLFQSGANLEARDNTGFTPFLIASQNGDTMVMNLLLKEGVDLYEKNNYNYNALALAIESNHKPAVGLLLEKGDNWNSPDNEGVNLYTVASAFGRKDILEMLEKNNIAGMHGLRIDEISVSVSSRFNTRDYLTGLSISFKEPLINAGFMAGLDMKPTYTRVLIENGENLYYQYFDRSSLVYAGIFKDFMVSEKPSGLKFMVSASLSAGYSFGAEFRGTNVFPENKFRIMPAAGIKIQKGHFTVKTELEYVNTDFYRIGPLWSRVSFTYNHLLSRVRKLAKTIKWY
;
A
#
# COMPACT_ATOMS: atom_id res chain seq x y z
N MET A 1 -5.18 42.56 -18.01
CA MET A 1 -5.24 43.95 -18.52
C MET A 1 -4.44 44.82 -17.56
N ASN A 2 -3.52 45.62 -18.10
CA ASN A 2 -2.36 46.23 -17.44
C ASN A 2 -2.65 47.17 -16.25
N MET A 3 -2.42 46.73 -15.00
CA MET A 3 -2.26 47.61 -13.83
C MET A 3 -1.05 47.29 -12.93
N LEU A 4 -0.22 46.31 -13.29
CA LEU A 4 0.99 45.94 -12.54
C LEU A 4 2.28 46.67 -13.00
N SER A 5 2.27 47.25 -14.20
CA SER A 5 3.43 47.95 -14.80
C SER A 5 3.59 49.39 -14.28
N THR A 6 2.48 50.09 -14.02
CA THR A 6 2.49 51.50 -13.64
C THR A 6 2.99 51.77 -12.22
N ARG A 7 2.74 50.88 -11.25
CA ARG A 7 3.21 51.10 -9.86
C ARG A 7 4.71 50.88 -9.69
N LYS A 8 5.31 49.92 -10.41
CA LYS A 8 6.77 49.71 -10.40
C LYS A 8 7.53 50.88 -11.02
N THR A 9 6.96 51.49 -12.07
CA THR A 9 7.56 52.69 -12.67
C THR A 9 7.41 53.92 -11.78
N TYR A 10 6.27 54.12 -11.10
CA TYR A 10 6.09 55.23 -10.15
C TYR A 10 7.04 55.13 -8.94
N LEU A 11 7.25 53.94 -8.36
CA LEU A 11 8.14 53.76 -7.22
C LEU A 11 9.61 54.00 -7.61
N ALA A 12 10.02 53.50 -8.79
CA ALA A 12 11.35 53.76 -9.35
C ALA A 12 11.57 55.25 -9.66
N LEU A 13 10.54 55.96 -10.15
CA LEU A 13 10.59 57.41 -10.40
C LEU A 13 10.69 58.22 -9.10
N LEU A 14 9.97 57.82 -8.04
CA LEU A 14 10.00 58.49 -6.74
C LEU A 14 11.37 58.36 -6.05
N VAL A 15 12.03 57.21 -6.19
CA VAL A 15 13.40 56.99 -5.73
C VAL A 15 14.40 57.79 -6.56
N PHE A 16 14.22 57.88 -7.89
CA PHE A 16 15.10 58.70 -8.75
C PHE A 16 14.98 60.21 -8.46
N VAL A 17 13.78 60.71 -8.20
CA VAL A 17 13.52 62.13 -7.92
C VAL A 17 14.03 62.55 -6.54
N THR A 18 13.95 61.67 -5.54
CA THR A 18 14.47 61.95 -4.18
C THR A 18 16.00 61.94 -4.12
N VAL A 19 16.67 61.09 -4.92
CA VAL A 19 18.14 61.05 -5.03
C VAL A 19 18.70 62.28 -5.77
N TRP A 20 17.92 62.92 -6.65
CA TRP A 20 18.35 64.12 -7.38
C TRP A 20 18.14 65.44 -6.62
N LEU A 21 17.17 65.49 -5.69
CA LEU A 21 16.81 66.74 -5.00
C LEU A 21 17.63 67.03 -3.73
N PHE A 22 18.38 66.07 -3.20
CA PHE A 22 19.18 66.24 -1.97
C PHE A 22 20.56 65.56 -2.07
N PRO A 23 21.59 66.24 -2.62
CA PRO A 23 22.96 65.71 -2.65
C PRO A 23 23.63 65.98 -1.30
N GLY A 24 23.16 65.30 -0.25
CA GLY A 24 23.67 65.48 1.11
C GLY A 24 23.71 64.17 1.86
N ARG A 25 24.91 63.58 1.95
CA ARG A 25 25.33 62.44 2.81
C ARG A 25 24.18 61.60 3.40
N LEU A 26 23.73 60.57 2.67
CA LEU A 26 23.16 59.41 3.33
C LEU A 26 24.29 58.45 3.70
N SER A 27 24.48 58.27 5.00
CA SER A 27 25.12 57.09 5.58
C SER A 27 24.55 55.85 4.90
N SER A 28 25.42 54.96 4.43
CA SER A 28 25.06 53.69 3.83
C SER A 28 24.42 52.76 4.86
N GLN A 29 23.15 52.97 5.17
CA GLN A 29 22.28 51.89 5.59
C GLN A 29 21.82 51.20 4.30
N LEU A 30 22.28 49.97 4.10
CA LEU A 30 21.69 49.06 3.13
C LEU A 30 20.18 49.01 3.41
N ALA A 31 19.38 49.69 2.59
CA ALA A 31 17.94 49.53 2.62
C ALA A 31 17.63 48.11 2.12
N VAL A 32 17.46 47.18 3.05
CA VAL A 32 16.94 45.84 2.73
C VAL A 32 15.53 46.06 2.20
N VAL A 33 15.35 45.91 0.89
CA VAL A 33 14.02 45.97 0.27
C VAL A 33 13.31 44.67 0.62
N LEU A 34 12.52 44.69 1.68
CA LEU A 34 11.68 43.59 2.12
C LEU A 34 10.44 43.49 1.20
N ASP A 35 10.19 42.31 0.64
CA ASP A 35 8.99 42.03 -0.16
C ASP A 35 7.77 41.76 0.74
N THR A 36 7.22 42.84 1.30
CA THR A 36 6.01 42.83 2.14
C THR A 36 4.72 42.98 1.34
N LEU A 37 4.71 42.63 0.04
CA LEU A 37 3.53 42.80 -0.82
C LEU A 37 2.32 41.97 -0.36
N ASP A 38 2.58 40.86 0.32
CA ASP A 38 1.54 39.96 0.84
C ASP A 38 1.01 40.38 2.22
N TYR A 39 1.58 41.42 2.84
CA TYR A 39 1.14 41.88 4.16
C TYR A 39 -0.23 42.55 4.08
N LEU A 40 -1.08 42.24 5.05
CA LEU A 40 -2.30 42.99 5.29
C LEU A 40 -1.97 44.38 5.83
N PRO A 41 -2.69 45.43 5.37
CA PRO A 41 -2.62 46.74 5.99
C PRO A 41 -2.90 46.66 7.49
N MET A 42 -2.07 47.35 8.29
CA MET A 42 -2.17 47.39 9.76
C MET A 42 -3.52 47.92 10.30
N SER A 43 -4.37 48.48 9.43
CA SER A 43 -5.72 48.91 9.76
C SER A 43 -6.75 47.76 9.79
N ILE A 44 -6.39 46.58 9.30
CA ILE A 44 -7.26 45.39 9.30
C ILE A 44 -7.07 44.64 10.62
N GLU A 45 -8.19 44.20 11.21
CA GLU A 45 -8.18 43.35 12.40
C GLU A 45 -7.47 42.02 12.11
N GLY A 46 -6.57 41.59 13.00
CA GLY A 46 -5.74 40.38 12.80
C GLY A 46 -4.57 40.55 11.82
N ALA A 47 -4.30 41.78 11.33
CA ALA A 47 -3.20 42.01 10.38
C ALA A 47 -1.82 41.77 11.00
N LEU A 48 -1.65 42.01 12.30
CA LEU A 48 -0.37 41.79 12.99
C LEU A 48 0.01 40.32 12.99
N GLU A 49 -0.92 39.46 13.39
CA GLU A 49 -0.77 38.01 13.50
C GLU A 49 -0.59 37.40 12.10
N ASN A 50 -1.39 37.82 11.13
CA ASN A 50 -1.28 37.37 9.75
C ASN A 50 0.09 37.76 9.15
N ASN A 51 0.50 39.02 9.31
CA ASN A 51 1.80 39.48 8.82
C ASN A 51 2.97 38.75 9.49
N LEU A 52 2.83 38.37 10.77
CA LEU A 52 3.82 37.57 11.49
C LEU A 52 3.94 36.17 10.88
N MET A 53 2.83 35.52 10.55
CA MET A 53 2.81 34.22 9.87
C MET A 53 3.43 34.30 8.46
N ILE A 54 3.14 35.36 7.70
CA ILE A 54 3.75 35.58 6.38
C ILE A 54 5.26 35.83 6.51
N ALA A 55 5.67 36.68 7.45
CA ALA A 55 7.07 36.92 7.76
C ALA A 55 7.80 35.62 8.08
N ALA A 56 7.17 34.78 8.92
CA ALA A 56 7.68 33.48 9.31
C ALA A 56 7.86 32.52 8.12
N SER A 57 6.87 32.41 7.25
CA SER A 57 6.94 31.56 6.05
C SER A 57 8.01 32.03 5.05
N LYS A 58 8.13 33.35 4.84
CA LYS A 58 9.11 33.95 3.93
C LYS A 58 10.54 33.97 4.48
N GLY A 59 10.71 33.80 5.78
CA GLY A 59 12.00 33.87 6.46
C GLY A 59 12.50 35.30 6.68
N LEU A 60 11.60 36.23 7.01
CA LEU A 60 11.91 37.64 7.23
C LEU A 60 12.25 37.89 8.71
N ASP A 61 13.42 37.43 9.15
CA ASP A 61 13.81 37.41 10.58
C ASP A 61 13.71 38.77 11.27
N THR A 62 14.12 39.85 10.61
CA THR A 62 14.06 41.22 11.16
C THR A 62 12.62 41.71 11.36
N GLU A 63 11.67 41.18 10.59
CA GLU A 63 10.26 41.53 10.71
C GLU A 63 9.58 40.80 11.87
N ILE A 64 10.10 39.62 12.27
CA ILE A 64 9.59 38.88 13.44
C ILE A 64 9.69 39.75 14.69
N ASP A 65 10.89 40.24 15.01
CA ASP A 65 11.12 41.09 16.17
C ASP A 65 10.28 42.36 16.12
N ARG A 66 10.17 42.97 14.93
CA ARG A 66 9.40 44.20 14.73
C ARG A 66 7.91 43.97 14.96
N LEU A 67 7.34 42.88 14.46
CA LEU A 67 5.90 42.58 14.58
C LEU A 67 5.54 42.19 16.01
N ILE A 68 6.38 41.37 16.67
CA ILE A 68 6.20 41.02 18.09
C ILE A 68 6.29 42.26 18.98
N SER A 69 7.26 43.16 18.75
CA SER A 69 7.38 44.41 19.54
C SER A 69 6.19 45.36 19.35
N LYS A 70 5.41 45.20 18.28
CA LYS A 70 4.17 45.94 18.05
C LYS A 70 2.95 45.30 18.69
N GLY A 71 3.11 44.16 19.36
CA GLY A 71 2.05 43.45 20.06
C GLY A 71 1.39 42.35 19.22
N ALA A 72 2.02 41.85 18.16
CA ALA A 72 1.55 40.63 17.50
C ALA A 72 1.60 39.46 18.50
N ASP A 73 0.49 38.73 18.62
CA ASP A 73 0.46 37.49 19.39
C ASP A 73 1.24 36.39 18.66
N ILE A 74 2.34 35.93 19.28
CA ILE A 74 3.25 34.93 18.70
C ILE A 74 2.56 33.55 18.56
N ASP A 75 1.59 33.29 19.43
CA ASP A 75 0.85 32.03 19.51
C ASP A 75 -0.52 32.13 18.85
N ALA A 76 -0.80 33.19 18.09
CA ALA A 76 -2.00 33.29 17.28
C ALA A 76 -2.07 32.12 16.29
N GLU A 77 -3.26 31.54 16.14
CA GLU A 77 -3.51 30.36 15.31
C GLU A 77 -4.40 30.69 14.12
N THR A 78 -4.15 30.01 13.00
CA THR A 78 -5.13 29.92 11.92
C THR A 78 -6.28 28.99 12.28
N TYR A 79 -7.30 28.88 11.42
CA TYR A 79 -8.37 27.89 11.60
C TYR A 79 -7.87 26.43 11.54
N GLU A 80 -6.65 26.20 11.05
CA GLU A 80 -5.97 24.89 11.01
C GLU A 80 -5.03 24.72 12.21
N GLY A 81 -5.06 25.62 13.21
CA GLY A 81 -4.17 25.56 14.38
C GLY A 81 -2.71 25.92 14.08
N ALA A 82 -2.39 26.45 12.90
CA ALA A 82 -1.02 26.80 12.54
C ALA A 82 -0.61 28.15 13.14
N THR A 83 0.50 28.17 13.89
CA THR A 83 1.14 29.39 14.41
C THR A 83 2.23 29.91 13.47
N ALA A 84 2.76 31.11 13.74
CA ALA A 84 3.93 31.61 13.02
C ALA A 84 5.12 30.62 13.08
N LEU A 85 5.31 29.92 14.20
CA LEU A 85 6.34 28.88 14.33
C LEU A 85 6.11 27.72 13.36
N VAL A 86 4.86 27.23 13.25
CA VAL A 86 4.49 26.17 12.29
C VAL A 86 4.81 26.61 10.86
N PHE A 87 4.48 27.84 10.47
CA PHE A 87 4.81 28.37 9.13
C PHE A 87 6.31 28.43 8.87
N ALA A 88 7.13 28.84 9.84
CA ALA A 88 8.58 28.86 9.69
C ALA A 88 9.16 27.44 9.53
N VAL A 89 8.65 26.48 10.31
CA VAL A 89 9.08 25.07 10.24
C VAL A 89 8.72 24.44 8.90
N ALA A 90 7.44 24.50 8.49
CA ALA A 90 6.96 23.91 7.24
C ALA A 90 7.60 24.52 5.98
N ASN A 91 8.19 25.71 6.09
CA ASN A 91 8.94 26.37 5.00
C ASN A 91 10.47 26.26 5.15
N ASN A 92 10.95 25.41 6.08
CA ASN A 92 12.37 25.18 6.32
C ASN A 92 13.17 26.48 6.58
N ARG A 93 12.67 27.33 7.50
CA ARG A 93 13.28 28.61 7.85
C ARG A 93 14.00 28.55 9.19
N LEU A 94 15.16 27.90 9.25
CA LEU A 94 15.90 27.69 10.50
C LEU A 94 16.22 28.99 11.27
N ALA A 95 16.66 30.04 10.58
CA ALA A 95 16.97 31.33 11.22
C ALA A 95 15.72 31.95 11.87
N THR A 96 14.59 31.85 11.18
CA THR A 96 13.30 32.37 11.62
C THR A 96 12.70 31.55 12.75
N VAL A 97 12.85 30.22 12.72
CA VAL A 97 12.53 29.33 13.84
C VAL A 97 13.31 29.78 15.09
N LYS A 98 14.63 29.99 14.98
CA LYS A 98 15.45 30.47 16.11
C LYS A 98 15.03 31.85 16.60
N ALA A 99 14.70 32.76 15.69
CA ALA A 99 14.22 34.10 16.04
C ALA A 99 12.88 34.03 16.80
N LEU A 100 11.93 33.22 16.33
CA LEU A 100 10.65 33.01 17.02
C LEU A 100 10.86 32.37 18.39
N LEU A 101 11.68 31.33 18.51
CA LEU A 101 11.99 30.65 19.78
C LEU A 101 12.61 31.59 20.83
N ALA A 102 13.34 32.63 20.42
CA ALA A 102 13.91 33.62 21.34
C ALA A 102 12.84 34.43 22.09
N HIS A 103 11.59 34.44 21.60
CA HIS A 103 10.44 35.09 22.24
C HIS A 103 9.55 34.11 23.03
N ASN A 104 10.03 32.87 23.27
CA ASN A 104 9.36 31.83 24.06
C ASN A 104 7.89 31.53 23.63
N PRO A 105 7.63 31.19 22.36
CA PRO A 105 6.31 30.73 21.93
C PRO A 105 5.94 29.40 22.60
N ASP A 106 4.65 29.05 22.56
CA ASP A 106 4.23 27.67 22.85
C ASP A 106 4.65 26.74 21.69
N VAL A 107 5.82 26.14 21.85
CA VAL A 107 6.45 25.23 20.87
C VAL A 107 5.68 23.94 20.64
N ASN A 108 4.70 23.62 21.49
CA ASN A 108 3.92 22.37 21.43
C ASN A 108 2.51 22.57 20.87
N LYS A 109 2.16 23.78 20.43
CA LYS A 109 0.88 24.02 19.75
C LYS A 109 0.72 23.11 18.54
N MET A 110 -0.43 22.46 18.45
CA MET A 110 -0.71 21.48 17.41
C MET A 110 -1.59 22.08 16.32
N THR A 111 -1.34 21.66 15.08
CA THR A 111 -2.27 21.88 13.98
C THR A 111 -3.56 21.06 14.18
N SER A 112 -4.58 21.29 13.34
CA SER A 112 -5.82 20.53 13.32
C SER A 112 -5.63 19.03 13.05
N ASP A 113 -4.46 18.63 12.55
CA ASP A 113 -4.07 17.23 12.35
C ASP A 113 -3.35 16.61 13.57
N ASN A 114 -3.29 17.33 14.70
CA ASN A 114 -2.53 17.01 15.89
C ASN A 114 -1.02 16.91 15.64
N GLU A 115 -0.48 17.76 14.76
CA GLU A 115 0.95 17.79 14.49
C GLU A 115 1.61 18.96 15.24
N THR A 116 2.63 18.65 16.04
CA THR A 116 3.51 19.67 16.63
C THR A 116 4.52 20.19 15.59
N PRO A 117 5.08 21.39 15.77
CA PRO A 117 6.21 21.87 14.98
C PRO A 117 7.35 20.85 14.91
N LEU A 118 7.64 20.16 16.03
CA LEU A 118 8.67 19.12 16.04
C LEU A 118 8.31 17.97 15.09
N LEU A 119 7.07 17.47 15.14
CA LEU A 119 6.64 16.39 14.27
C LEU A 119 6.71 16.76 12.78
N ILE A 120 6.35 18.00 12.42
CA ILE A 120 6.44 18.51 11.05
C ILE A 120 7.91 18.49 10.60
N SER A 121 8.83 19.01 11.42
CA SER A 121 10.27 19.01 11.09
C SER A 121 10.85 17.59 10.92
N VAL A 122 10.32 16.62 11.66
CA VAL A 122 10.71 15.20 11.53
C VAL A 122 10.19 14.59 10.23
N LYS A 123 8.91 14.84 9.88
CA LYS A 123 8.31 14.39 8.60
C LYS A 123 9.02 14.99 7.39
N ASP A 124 9.46 16.24 7.50
CA ASP A 124 10.26 16.94 6.49
C ASP A 124 11.75 16.56 6.50
N GLN A 125 12.17 15.67 7.41
CA GLN A 125 13.55 15.17 7.56
C GLN A 125 14.58 16.30 7.78
N ASN A 126 14.30 17.21 8.71
CA ASN A 126 15.13 18.37 9.01
C ASN A 126 15.69 18.35 10.46
N PRO A 127 16.83 17.69 10.70
CA PRO A 127 17.42 17.56 12.04
C PRO A 127 17.78 18.90 12.67
N GLU A 128 18.18 19.91 11.90
CA GLU A 128 18.61 21.20 12.44
C GLU A 128 17.44 21.99 13.03
N ILE A 129 16.27 21.95 12.37
CA ILE A 129 15.04 22.55 12.92
C ILE A 129 14.53 21.73 14.09
N ALA A 130 14.54 20.39 13.99
CA ALA A 130 14.13 19.52 15.09
C ALA A 130 14.97 19.78 16.36
N GLU A 131 16.29 19.89 16.23
CA GLU A 131 17.18 20.20 17.35
C GLU A 131 16.86 21.58 17.96
N ALA A 132 16.63 22.59 17.11
CA ALA A 132 16.26 23.93 17.59
C ALA A 132 14.96 23.90 18.41
N LEU A 133 13.96 23.14 17.95
CA LEU A 133 12.68 22.99 18.64
C LEU A 133 12.82 22.22 19.96
N ILE A 134 13.59 21.12 19.98
CA ILE A 134 13.85 20.34 21.21
C ILE A 134 14.55 21.22 22.25
N ARG A 135 15.60 21.97 21.85
CA ARG A 135 16.27 22.93 22.73
C ARG A 135 15.35 24.07 23.18
N GLY A 136 14.33 24.39 22.38
CA GLY A 136 13.27 25.34 22.69
C GLY A 136 12.17 24.78 23.62
N GLY A 137 12.27 23.53 24.08
CA GLY A 137 11.32 22.92 25.01
C GLY A 137 10.19 22.13 24.35
N ALA A 138 10.33 21.73 23.08
CA ALA A 138 9.37 20.86 22.44
C ALA A 138 9.32 19.49 23.15
N ASP A 139 8.10 18.97 23.37
CA ASP A 139 7.91 17.63 23.89
C ASP A 139 8.27 16.61 22.80
N ILE A 140 9.43 15.99 23.00
CA ILE A 140 10.02 15.01 22.07
C ILE A 140 9.16 13.76 21.88
N ASN A 141 8.26 13.48 22.83
CA ASN A 141 7.41 12.30 22.86
C ASN A 141 5.93 12.61 22.55
N GLN A 142 5.59 13.85 22.21
CA GLN A 142 4.22 14.24 21.90
C GLN A 142 3.72 13.48 20.66
N PRO A 143 2.70 12.62 20.82
CA PRO A 143 2.19 11.83 19.70
C PRO A 143 1.20 12.62 18.84
N ASP A 144 1.03 12.16 17.60
CA ASP A 144 -0.02 12.62 16.70
C ASP A 144 -1.38 11.94 16.98
N LYS A 145 -2.37 12.18 16.10
CA LYS A 145 -3.71 11.55 16.18
C LYS A 145 -3.70 10.01 16.11
N PHE A 146 -2.64 9.40 15.59
CA PHE A 146 -2.46 7.95 15.54
C PHE A 146 -1.63 7.41 16.71
N GLY A 147 -1.23 8.25 17.66
CA GLY A 147 -0.36 7.87 18.76
C GLY A 147 1.12 7.80 18.37
N ALA A 148 1.48 8.11 17.12
CA ALA A 148 2.84 8.00 16.61
C ALA A 148 3.66 9.23 17.04
N THR A 149 4.81 8.97 17.67
CA THR A 149 5.75 10.01 18.12
C THR A 149 6.72 10.41 16.99
N PRO A 150 7.48 11.52 17.13
CA PRO A 150 8.57 11.84 16.20
C PRO A 150 9.51 10.66 15.92
N LEU A 151 9.87 9.88 16.95
CA LEU A 151 10.76 8.73 16.76
C LEU A 151 10.15 7.60 15.91
N HIS A 152 8.82 7.43 15.92
CA HIS A 152 8.14 6.50 15.01
C HIS A 152 8.32 6.92 13.54
N TYR A 153 8.17 8.22 13.27
CA TYR A 153 8.32 8.78 11.93
C TYR A 153 9.77 8.72 11.45
N ALA A 154 10.74 9.03 12.30
CA ALA A 154 12.16 8.86 11.97
C ALA A 154 12.48 7.39 11.61
N ALA A 155 11.93 6.44 12.38
CA ALA A 155 12.11 5.02 12.15
C ALA A 155 11.49 4.49 10.85
N ILE A 156 10.27 4.93 10.50
CA ILE A 156 9.57 4.44 9.30
C ILE A 156 10.00 5.13 8.00
N THR A 157 10.58 6.33 8.09
CA THR A 157 11.08 7.09 6.92
C THR A 157 12.55 6.80 6.61
N GLY A 158 13.28 6.14 7.52
CA GLY A 158 14.68 5.79 7.31
C GLY A 158 15.66 6.92 7.61
N SER A 159 15.26 7.92 8.39
CA SER A 159 16.14 9.05 8.73
C SER A 159 17.02 8.72 9.94
N PHE A 160 18.18 8.10 9.71
CA PHE A 160 19.14 7.76 10.78
C PHE A 160 19.54 8.98 11.62
N ALA A 161 19.90 10.08 10.97
CA ALA A 161 20.32 11.31 11.67
C ALA A 161 19.21 11.88 12.56
N MET A 162 17.95 11.79 12.13
CA MET A 162 16.81 12.22 12.95
C MET A 162 16.57 11.27 14.12
N ALA A 163 16.63 9.95 13.90
CA ALA A 163 16.47 8.96 14.96
C ALA A 163 17.57 9.12 16.02
N ASP A 164 18.83 9.28 15.60
CA ASP A 164 19.99 9.51 16.48
C ASP A 164 19.84 10.79 17.29
N LEU A 165 19.45 11.90 16.64
CA LEU A 165 19.15 13.16 17.31
C LEU A 165 18.06 12.99 18.38
N LEU A 166 16.94 12.35 18.04
CA LEU A 166 15.83 12.18 18.97
C LEU A 166 16.24 11.31 20.18
N LEU A 167 16.98 10.24 19.96
CA LEU A 167 17.46 9.36 21.02
C LEU A 167 18.53 10.04 21.89
N TYR A 168 19.40 10.86 21.30
CA TYR A 168 20.36 11.69 22.03
C TYR A 168 19.66 12.63 23.03
N TYR A 169 18.48 13.14 22.70
CA TYR A 169 17.63 13.93 23.59
C TYR A 169 16.59 13.10 24.37
N GLU A 170 16.88 11.81 24.60
CA GLU A 170 16.11 10.91 25.46
C GLU A 170 14.65 10.68 25.01
N ALA A 171 14.40 10.67 23.69
CA ALA A 171 13.11 10.18 23.16
C ALA A 171 12.81 8.75 23.63
N ASP A 172 11.56 8.49 24.02
CA ASP A 172 11.12 7.18 24.50
C ASP A 172 11.04 6.19 23.31
N CYS A 173 12.06 5.35 23.19
CA CYS A 173 12.16 4.30 22.18
C CYS A 173 11.13 3.16 22.34
N ASN A 174 10.38 3.14 23.45
CA ASN A 174 9.39 2.12 23.80
C ASN A 174 7.94 2.62 23.74
N LYS A 175 7.72 3.91 23.41
CA LYS A 175 6.38 4.46 23.24
C LYS A 175 5.63 3.67 22.16
N LYS A 176 4.35 3.38 22.41
CA LYS A 176 3.49 2.70 21.44
C LYS A 176 2.55 3.68 20.75
N ALA A 177 2.42 3.57 19.44
CA ALA A 177 1.32 4.14 18.68
C ALA A 177 -0.02 3.49 19.05
N ASN A 178 -1.14 4.04 18.57
CA ASN A 178 -2.49 3.55 18.91
C ASN A 178 -2.73 2.11 18.44
N ASP A 179 -2.03 1.63 17.42
CA ASP A 179 -2.08 0.24 16.95
C ASP A 179 -1.12 -0.70 17.73
N GLY A 180 -0.41 -0.17 18.72
CA GLY A 180 0.55 -0.87 19.56
C GLY A 180 1.96 -0.98 18.97
N THR A 181 2.20 -0.43 17.78
CA THR A 181 3.52 -0.41 17.12
C THR A 181 4.50 0.45 17.92
N THR A 182 5.74 -0.01 18.09
CA THR A 182 6.86 0.76 18.64
C THR A 182 7.77 1.32 17.53
N PRO A 183 8.66 2.29 17.79
CA PRO A 183 9.64 2.73 16.81
C PRO A 183 10.49 1.59 16.25
N LEU A 184 10.88 0.63 17.09
CA LEU A 184 11.62 -0.56 16.66
C LEU A 184 10.84 -1.42 15.67
N MET A 185 9.55 -1.64 15.93
CA MET A 185 8.70 -2.36 14.98
C MET A 185 8.58 -1.61 13.65
N ALA A 186 8.51 -0.27 13.70
CA ALA A 186 8.43 0.56 12.50
C ALA A 186 9.69 0.49 11.63
N SER A 187 10.90 0.54 12.24
CA SER A 187 12.17 0.42 11.50
C SER A 187 12.32 -0.96 10.85
N ILE A 188 11.98 -2.03 11.58
CA ILE A 188 12.03 -3.41 11.07
C ILE A 188 11.02 -3.60 9.94
N TRP A 189 9.80 -3.09 10.12
CA TRP A 189 8.75 -3.18 9.11
C TRP A 189 9.17 -2.47 7.81
N ALA A 190 9.82 -1.32 7.91
CA ALA A 190 10.33 -0.55 6.77
C ALA A 190 11.65 -1.09 6.18
N GLY A 191 12.38 -1.93 6.92
CA GLY A 191 13.63 -2.55 6.48
C GLY A 191 14.89 -1.72 6.69
N TYR A 192 14.89 -0.77 7.64
CA TYR A 192 16.04 0.06 7.97
C TYR A 192 16.88 -0.58 9.08
N ALA A 193 17.87 -1.39 8.68
CA ALA A 193 18.71 -2.17 9.59
C ALA A 193 19.61 -1.31 10.50
N ASP A 194 20.08 -0.18 9.99
CA ASP A 194 20.89 0.81 10.72
C ASP A 194 20.11 1.47 11.87
N ILE A 195 18.87 1.89 11.61
CA ILE A 195 17.98 2.43 12.65
C ILE A 195 17.56 1.33 13.63
N THR A 196 17.36 0.11 13.14
CA THR A 196 17.04 -1.03 13.99
C THR A 196 18.17 -1.31 14.99
N ASP A 197 19.43 -1.30 14.55
CA ASP A 197 20.60 -1.44 15.42
C ASP A 197 20.73 -0.27 16.42
N LEU A 198 20.50 0.96 15.96
CA LEU A 198 20.47 2.14 16.83
C LEU A 198 19.42 1.98 17.96
N LEU A 199 18.21 1.58 17.63
CA LEU A 199 17.14 1.38 18.61
C LEU A 199 17.43 0.22 19.58
N PHE A 200 18.11 -0.84 19.13
CA PHE A 200 18.61 -1.90 20.03
C PHE A 200 19.59 -1.33 21.06
N GLN A 201 20.57 -0.54 20.61
CA GLN A 201 21.57 0.07 21.48
C GLN A 201 20.95 1.07 22.46
N SER A 202 19.83 1.70 22.10
CA SER A 202 19.07 2.60 22.96
C SER A 202 18.04 1.92 23.88
N GLY A 203 18.08 0.59 24.02
CA GLY A 203 17.24 -0.14 24.99
C GLY A 203 15.79 -0.34 24.57
N ALA A 204 15.52 -0.42 23.26
CA ALA A 204 14.21 -0.80 22.78
C ALA A 204 13.80 -2.21 23.24
N ASN A 205 12.53 -2.38 23.61
CA ASN A 205 11.97 -3.64 24.05
C ASN A 205 11.76 -4.57 22.85
N LEU A 206 12.63 -5.58 22.75
CA LEU A 206 12.65 -6.57 21.68
C LEU A 206 11.45 -7.52 21.69
N GLU A 207 10.72 -7.59 22.81
CA GLU A 207 9.56 -8.45 23.04
C GLU A 207 8.25 -7.65 23.10
N ALA A 208 8.29 -6.37 22.71
CA ALA A 208 7.07 -5.57 22.60
C ALA A 208 6.05 -6.24 21.67
N ARG A 209 4.76 -6.10 21.98
CA ARG A 209 3.65 -6.59 21.15
C ARG A 209 2.73 -5.48 20.72
N ASP A 210 2.34 -5.49 19.46
CA ASP A 210 1.28 -4.62 18.94
C ASP A 210 -0.12 -5.17 19.27
N ASN A 211 -1.19 -4.46 18.88
CA ASN A 211 -2.57 -4.87 19.17
C ASN A 211 -2.98 -6.18 18.47
N THR A 212 -2.22 -6.63 17.48
CA THR A 212 -2.41 -7.91 16.78
C THR A 212 -1.45 -9.01 17.27
N GLY A 213 -0.61 -8.71 18.26
CA GLY A 213 0.35 -9.63 18.85
C GLY A 213 1.64 -9.82 18.03
N PHE A 214 1.93 -8.97 17.05
CA PHE A 214 3.22 -9.01 16.37
C PHE A 214 4.33 -8.49 17.30
N THR A 215 5.42 -9.25 17.39
CA THR A 215 6.69 -8.84 17.99
C THR A 215 7.66 -8.35 16.91
N PRO A 216 8.73 -7.59 17.27
CA PRO A 216 9.84 -7.29 16.37
C PRO A 216 10.33 -8.51 15.58
N PHE A 217 10.47 -9.67 16.23
CA PHE A 217 10.91 -10.91 15.59
C PHE A 217 9.91 -11.45 14.57
N LEU A 218 8.60 -11.41 14.87
CA LEU A 218 7.55 -11.80 13.93
C LEU A 218 7.53 -10.89 12.70
N ILE A 219 7.74 -9.58 12.86
CA ILE A 219 7.81 -8.62 11.75
C ILE A 219 9.05 -8.89 10.89
N ALA A 220 10.22 -9.09 11.49
CA ALA A 220 11.46 -9.42 10.77
C ALA A 220 11.31 -10.71 9.95
N SER A 221 10.67 -11.73 10.53
CA SER A 221 10.37 -13.00 9.82
C SER A 221 9.39 -12.81 8.67
N GLN A 222 8.34 -11.99 8.86
CA GLN A 222 7.40 -11.66 7.80
C GLN A 222 8.07 -10.92 6.63
N ASN A 223 9.08 -10.08 6.91
CA ASN A 223 9.87 -9.35 5.92
C ASN A 223 11.00 -10.19 5.29
N GLY A 224 11.32 -11.34 5.90
CA GLY A 224 12.42 -12.21 5.48
C GLY A 224 13.81 -11.66 5.77
N ASP A 225 13.92 -10.69 6.68
CA ASP A 225 15.19 -10.05 7.03
C ASP A 225 16.01 -10.94 7.97
N THR A 226 16.74 -11.88 7.37
CA THR A 226 17.60 -12.82 8.12
C THR A 226 18.70 -12.12 8.94
N MET A 227 19.09 -10.88 8.60
CA MET A 227 20.08 -10.14 9.36
C MET A 227 19.48 -9.68 10.69
N VAL A 228 18.33 -9.00 10.64
CA VAL A 228 17.60 -8.56 11.84
C VAL A 228 17.14 -9.74 12.68
N MET A 229 16.66 -10.83 12.05
CA MET A 229 16.30 -12.06 12.77
C MET A 229 17.47 -12.63 13.57
N ASN A 230 18.67 -12.68 12.98
CA ASN A 230 19.87 -13.16 13.68
C ASN A 230 20.30 -12.22 14.82
N LEU A 231 20.15 -10.90 14.66
CA LEU A 231 20.41 -9.95 15.73
C LEU A 231 19.47 -10.16 16.91
N LEU A 232 18.16 -10.24 16.66
CA LEU A 232 17.16 -10.49 17.70
C LEU A 232 17.40 -11.83 18.42
N LEU A 233 17.72 -12.90 17.69
CA LEU A 233 18.01 -14.21 18.30
C LEU A 233 19.25 -14.20 19.20
N LYS A 234 20.26 -13.36 18.92
CA LYS A 234 21.42 -13.21 19.81
C LYS A 234 21.06 -12.58 21.15
N GLU A 235 20.05 -11.72 21.16
CA GLU A 235 19.51 -11.08 22.37
C GLU A 235 18.53 -11.98 23.14
N GLY A 236 18.31 -13.21 22.69
CA GLY A 236 17.53 -14.21 23.41
C GLY A 236 16.01 -14.11 23.24
N VAL A 237 15.53 -13.48 22.15
CA VAL A 237 14.09 -13.47 21.84
C VAL A 237 13.55 -14.89 21.64
N ASP A 238 12.29 -15.12 21.99
CA ASP A 238 11.68 -16.42 21.81
C ASP A 238 11.32 -16.68 20.33
N LEU A 239 11.97 -17.68 19.77
CA LEU A 239 11.82 -18.17 18.40
C LEU A 239 10.39 -18.66 18.09
N TYR A 240 9.69 -19.18 19.10
CA TYR A 240 8.41 -19.88 18.95
C TYR A 240 7.19 -19.01 19.26
N GLU A 241 7.40 -17.73 19.53
CA GLU A 241 6.33 -16.79 19.85
C GLU A 241 5.27 -16.70 18.76
N LYS A 242 4.04 -16.40 19.18
CA LYS A 242 2.86 -16.39 18.31
C LYS A 242 2.11 -15.08 18.44
N ASN A 243 1.61 -14.56 17.31
CA ASN A 243 0.67 -13.46 17.31
C ASN A 243 -0.76 -13.91 17.70
N ASN A 244 -1.71 -12.97 17.76
CA ASN A 244 -3.11 -13.24 18.13
C ASN A 244 -3.86 -14.13 17.11
N TYR A 245 -3.21 -14.49 15.99
CA TYR A 245 -3.73 -15.38 14.97
C TYR A 245 -3.10 -16.78 15.01
N ASN A 246 -2.28 -17.07 16.03
CA ASN A 246 -1.49 -18.30 16.17
C ASN A 246 -0.41 -18.48 15.09
N TYR A 247 0.04 -17.40 14.45
CA TYR A 247 1.20 -17.44 13.55
C TYR A 247 2.47 -17.20 14.35
N ASN A 248 3.40 -18.15 14.22
CA ASN A 248 4.77 -17.98 14.65
C ASN A 248 5.65 -17.45 13.51
N ALA A 249 6.92 -17.19 13.81
CA ALA A 249 7.88 -16.69 12.84
C ALA A 249 7.97 -17.59 11.60
N LEU A 250 7.98 -18.91 11.76
CA LEU A 250 8.07 -19.85 10.64
C LEU A 250 6.83 -19.79 9.76
N ALA A 251 5.63 -19.74 10.33
CA ALA A 251 4.39 -19.59 9.56
C ALA A 251 4.38 -18.29 8.73
N LEU A 252 4.85 -17.17 9.30
CA LEU A 252 4.93 -15.88 8.59
C LEU A 252 5.96 -15.91 7.45
N ALA A 253 7.14 -16.49 7.67
CA ALA A 253 8.15 -16.63 6.62
C ALA A 253 7.67 -17.53 5.46
N ILE A 254 6.92 -18.59 5.77
CA ILE A 254 6.28 -19.47 4.78
C ILE A 254 5.23 -18.69 3.97
N GLU A 255 4.33 -17.99 4.64
CA GLU A 255 3.28 -17.17 4.02
C GLU A 255 3.89 -16.15 3.04
N SER A 256 4.88 -15.39 3.50
CA SER A 256 5.59 -14.36 2.73
C SER A 256 6.58 -14.92 1.69
N ASN A 257 6.76 -16.23 1.59
CA ASN A 257 7.69 -16.89 0.65
C ASN A 257 9.18 -16.60 0.87
N HIS A 258 9.60 -16.29 2.10
CA HIS A 258 10.99 -15.97 2.40
C HIS A 258 11.78 -17.24 2.70
N LYS A 259 12.17 -17.97 1.64
CA LYS A 259 12.94 -19.23 1.78
C LYS A 259 14.20 -19.11 2.65
N PRO A 260 15.01 -18.02 2.57
CA PRO A 260 16.17 -17.87 3.46
C PRO A 260 15.78 -17.79 4.95
N ALA A 261 14.71 -17.06 5.27
CA ALA A 261 14.19 -16.98 6.63
C ALA A 261 13.61 -18.33 7.10
N VAL A 262 12.89 -19.05 6.24
CA VAL A 262 12.45 -20.43 6.52
C VAL A 262 13.66 -21.33 6.82
N GLY A 263 14.71 -21.27 6.00
CA GLY A 263 15.93 -22.04 6.21
C GLY A 263 16.60 -21.74 7.54
N LEU A 264 16.74 -20.45 7.87
CA LEU A 264 17.29 -19.98 9.14
C LEU A 264 16.47 -20.50 10.34
N LEU A 265 15.14 -20.39 10.28
CA LEU A 265 14.25 -20.82 11.37
C LEU A 265 14.28 -22.34 11.58
N LEU A 266 14.36 -23.12 10.50
CA LEU A 266 14.51 -24.58 10.56
C LEU A 266 15.89 -25.00 11.06
N GLU A 267 16.93 -24.21 10.79
CA GLU A 267 18.28 -24.45 11.33
C GLU A 267 18.36 -24.11 12.83
N LYS A 268 17.71 -23.02 13.26
CA LYS A 268 17.78 -22.51 14.64
C LYS A 268 16.81 -23.21 15.59
N GLY A 269 15.74 -23.81 15.09
CA GLY A 269 14.73 -24.47 15.92
C GLY A 269 14.34 -25.84 15.41
N ASP A 270 14.19 -26.79 16.33
CA ASP A 270 13.78 -28.18 16.07
C ASP A 270 12.36 -28.48 16.59
N ASN A 271 11.82 -27.64 17.47
CA ASN A 271 10.58 -27.90 18.19
C ASN A 271 9.31 -27.27 17.58
N TRP A 272 9.24 -27.17 16.24
CA TRP A 272 8.13 -26.53 15.52
C TRP A 272 6.80 -27.32 15.56
N ASN A 273 6.84 -28.60 15.92
CA ASN A 273 5.68 -29.51 15.96
C ASN A 273 5.27 -29.95 17.37
N SER A 274 5.85 -29.38 18.44
CA SER A 274 5.37 -29.72 19.79
C SER A 274 3.95 -29.21 20.01
N PRO A 275 3.14 -29.92 20.82
CA PRO A 275 1.81 -29.45 21.23
C PRO A 275 1.82 -28.05 21.86
N ASP A 276 2.87 -27.71 22.60
CA ASP A 276 3.01 -26.40 23.26
C ASP A 276 3.30 -25.27 22.26
N ASN A 277 4.09 -25.58 21.21
CA ASN A 277 4.40 -24.65 20.12
C ASN A 277 3.42 -24.75 18.95
N GLU A 278 2.35 -25.55 19.08
CA GLU A 278 1.38 -25.77 18.03
C GLU A 278 0.66 -24.44 17.74
N GLY A 279 0.91 -23.90 16.55
CA GLY A 279 0.25 -22.71 16.02
C GLY A 279 -0.64 -23.09 14.85
N VAL A 280 -0.68 -22.24 13.82
CA VAL A 280 -1.17 -22.68 12.52
C VAL A 280 -0.29 -23.80 11.97
N ASN A 281 -0.93 -24.85 11.43
CA ASN A 281 -0.21 -25.96 10.83
C ASN A 281 0.64 -25.45 9.64
N LEU A 282 1.96 -25.54 9.75
CA LEU A 282 2.92 -24.97 8.80
C LEU A 282 2.77 -25.54 7.40
N TYR A 283 2.52 -26.85 7.30
CA TYR A 283 2.28 -27.52 6.02
C TYR A 283 0.99 -27.00 5.36
N THR A 284 -0.06 -26.76 6.16
CA THR A 284 -1.30 -26.13 5.70
C THR A 284 -1.05 -24.71 5.17
N VAL A 285 -0.22 -23.90 5.84
CA VAL A 285 0.15 -22.56 5.36
C VAL A 285 0.88 -22.67 4.02
N ALA A 286 1.95 -23.45 3.95
CA ALA A 286 2.74 -23.64 2.73
C ALA A 286 1.87 -24.16 1.57
N SER A 287 0.97 -25.11 1.86
CA SER A 287 0.02 -25.64 0.89
C SER A 287 -0.96 -24.59 0.39
N ALA A 288 -1.60 -23.85 1.30
CA ALA A 288 -2.53 -22.78 0.95
C ALA A 288 -1.85 -21.73 0.05
N PHE A 289 -0.61 -21.33 0.35
CA PHE A 289 0.11 -20.36 -0.47
C PHE A 289 0.83 -20.96 -1.70
N GLY A 290 0.71 -22.27 -1.94
CA GLY A 290 1.31 -22.93 -3.09
C GLY A 290 2.84 -22.99 -3.07
N ARG A 291 3.46 -23.03 -1.87
CA ARG A 291 4.91 -22.92 -1.66
C ARG A 291 5.59 -24.29 -1.73
N LYS A 292 5.71 -24.86 -2.93
CA LYS A 292 6.29 -26.20 -3.14
C LYS A 292 7.70 -26.36 -2.57
N ASP A 293 8.61 -25.45 -2.90
CA ASP A 293 10.00 -25.53 -2.46
C ASP A 293 10.11 -25.47 -0.93
N ILE A 294 9.21 -24.72 -0.28
CA ILE A 294 9.15 -24.64 1.17
C ILE A 294 8.58 -25.93 1.78
N LEU A 295 7.62 -26.60 1.12
CA LEU A 295 7.19 -27.93 1.55
C LEU A 295 8.34 -28.93 1.53
N GLU A 296 9.16 -28.94 0.48
CA GLU A 296 10.34 -29.80 0.41
C GLU A 296 11.32 -29.50 1.56
N MET A 297 11.49 -28.22 1.93
CA MET A 297 12.28 -27.82 3.09
C MET A 297 11.68 -28.33 4.41
N LEU A 298 10.35 -28.26 4.59
CA LEU A 298 9.66 -28.76 5.78
C LEU A 298 9.78 -30.28 5.89
N GLU A 299 9.57 -31.00 4.80
CA GLU A 299 9.69 -32.46 4.73
C GLU A 299 11.11 -32.93 5.07
N LYS A 300 12.13 -32.25 4.53
CA LYS A 300 13.54 -32.54 4.85
C LYS A 300 13.86 -32.37 6.33
N ASN A 301 13.11 -31.53 7.05
CA ASN A 301 13.27 -31.28 8.48
C ASN A 301 12.23 -32.05 9.34
N ASN A 302 11.66 -33.14 8.80
CA ASN A 302 10.68 -34.00 9.50
C ASN A 302 9.42 -33.26 9.99
N ILE A 303 9.07 -32.12 9.38
CA ILE A 303 7.81 -31.43 9.64
C ILE A 303 6.73 -32.06 8.77
N ALA A 304 6.14 -33.13 9.29
CA ALA A 304 5.13 -33.91 8.60
C ALA A 304 3.81 -33.11 8.44
N GLY A 305 3.22 -33.21 7.26
CA GLY A 305 1.89 -32.66 6.99
C GLY A 305 0.97 -33.65 6.31
N MET A 306 -0.32 -33.36 6.36
CA MET A 306 -1.32 -34.16 5.64
C MET A 306 -1.14 -33.95 4.12
N HIS A 307 -0.69 -34.99 3.44
CA HIS A 307 -0.67 -35.05 1.99
C HIS A 307 -2.10 -35.28 1.45
N GLY A 308 -2.57 -34.42 0.55
CA GLY A 308 -3.86 -34.62 -0.12
C GLY A 308 -4.29 -33.44 -0.98
N LEU A 309 -5.12 -33.74 -1.98
CA LEU A 309 -5.83 -32.75 -2.80
C LEU A 309 -6.65 -31.84 -1.89
N ARG A 310 -6.18 -30.60 -1.71
CA ARG A 310 -6.87 -29.61 -0.88
C ARG A 310 -7.45 -28.51 -1.75
N ILE A 311 -8.75 -28.60 -1.99
CA ILE A 311 -9.50 -27.48 -2.56
C ILE A 311 -9.45 -26.33 -1.54
N ASP A 312 -8.91 -25.19 -1.94
CA ASP A 312 -8.79 -24.00 -1.09
C ASP A 312 -9.51 -22.78 -1.66
N GLU A 313 -9.83 -22.79 -2.94
CA GLU A 313 -10.51 -21.70 -3.61
C GLU A 313 -11.70 -22.23 -4.39
N ILE A 314 -12.87 -21.65 -4.12
CA ILE A 314 -14.10 -21.83 -4.88
C ILE A 314 -14.37 -20.50 -5.57
N SER A 315 -14.46 -20.52 -6.89
CA SER A 315 -14.66 -19.30 -7.66
C SER A 315 -15.93 -19.38 -8.48
N VAL A 316 -16.69 -18.29 -8.46
CA VAL A 316 -17.89 -18.11 -9.29
C VAL A 316 -17.57 -17.08 -10.36
N SER A 317 -17.75 -17.45 -11.61
CA SER A 317 -17.44 -16.61 -12.76
C SER A 317 -18.67 -16.32 -13.60
N VAL A 318 -18.83 -15.06 -13.99
CA VAL A 318 -19.71 -14.65 -15.09
C VAL A 318 -18.83 -14.43 -16.31
N SER A 319 -19.21 -14.98 -17.46
CA SER A 319 -18.41 -14.88 -18.67
C SER A 319 -19.23 -14.53 -19.90
N SER A 320 -18.57 -13.89 -20.86
CA SER A 320 -19.07 -13.68 -22.21
C SER A 320 -18.11 -14.36 -23.18
N ARG A 321 -18.61 -15.36 -23.90
CA ARG A 321 -17.92 -16.04 -24.98
C ARG A 321 -18.43 -15.48 -26.30
N PHE A 322 -17.54 -15.06 -27.20
CA PHE A 322 -17.95 -14.44 -28.45
C PHE A 322 -16.93 -14.70 -29.56
N ASN A 323 -17.42 -14.66 -30.80
CA ASN A 323 -16.62 -14.54 -32.00
C ASN A 323 -17.19 -13.40 -32.87
N THR A 324 -16.81 -13.33 -34.14
CA THR A 324 -17.26 -12.27 -35.05
C THR A 324 -18.74 -12.33 -35.42
N ARG A 325 -19.46 -13.42 -35.12
CA ARG A 325 -20.84 -13.68 -35.61
C ARG A 325 -21.80 -14.23 -34.56
N ASP A 326 -21.29 -14.63 -33.41
CA ASP A 326 -22.06 -15.33 -32.40
C ASP A 326 -21.50 -15.06 -31.00
N TYR A 327 -22.37 -15.19 -29.99
CA TYR A 327 -22.01 -14.93 -28.61
C TYR A 327 -22.89 -15.68 -27.62
N LEU A 328 -22.30 -16.08 -26.51
CA LEU A 328 -22.96 -16.70 -25.36
C LEU A 328 -22.54 -15.96 -24.08
N THR A 329 -23.43 -15.93 -23.11
CA THR A 329 -23.16 -15.47 -21.75
C THR A 329 -23.34 -16.64 -20.81
N GLY A 330 -22.46 -16.81 -19.83
CA GLY A 330 -22.51 -17.99 -18.98
C GLY A 330 -22.04 -17.77 -17.56
N LEU A 331 -22.40 -18.73 -16.73
CA LEU A 331 -21.96 -18.86 -15.35
C LEU A 331 -21.09 -20.12 -15.24
N SER A 332 -20.01 -20.03 -14.47
CA SER A 332 -19.22 -21.19 -14.10
C SER A 332 -18.81 -21.16 -12.64
N ILE A 333 -18.63 -22.35 -12.10
CA ILE A 333 -18.03 -22.58 -10.78
C ILE A 333 -16.74 -23.33 -11.02
N SER A 334 -15.68 -22.92 -10.34
CA SER A 334 -14.39 -23.60 -10.37
C SER A 334 -13.85 -23.85 -8.97
N PHE A 335 -13.10 -24.93 -8.84
CA PHE A 335 -12.47 -25.37 -7.60
C PHE A 335 -10.99 -25.51 -7.88
N LYS A 336 -10.16 -24.81 -7.11
CA LYS A 336 -8.71 -24.77 -7.32
C LYS A 336 -7.97 -25.36 -6.13
N GLU A 337 -6.99 -26.19 -6.47
CA GLU A 337 -5.96 -26.63 -5.56
C GLU A 337 -4.75 -25.66 -5.66
N PRO A 338 -4.33 -25.05 -4.54
CA PRO A 338 -3.29 -24.01 -4.55
C PRO A 338 -1.89 -24.54 -4.86
N LEU A 339 -1.55 -25.76 -4.43
CA LEU A 339 -0.20 -26.33 -4.59
C LEU A 339 0.20 -26.52 -6.04
N ILE A 340 -0.69 -27.10 -6.83
CA ILE A 340 -0.47 -27.27 -8.25
C ILE A 340 -1.08 -26.13 -9.06
N ASN A 341 -1.75 -25.14 -8.46
CA ASN A 341 -2.48 -24.10 -9.19
C ASN A 341 -3.38 -24.68 -10.29
N ALA A 342 -3.98 -25.84 -10.03
CA ALA A 342 -4.82 -26.55 -10.99
C ALA A 342 -6.15 -26.89 -10.35
N GLY A 343 -7.14 -27.19 -11.18
CA GLY A 343 -8.47 -27.40 -10.67
C GLY A 343 -9.43 -27.91 -11.72
N PHE A 344 -10.69 -28.02 -11.32
CA PHE A 344 -11.79 -28.37 -12.19
C PHE A 344 -12.82 -27.25 -12.23
N MET A 345 -13.55 -27.17 -13.32
CA MET A 345 -14.61 -26.19 -13.52
C MET A 345 -15.83 -26.86 -14.14
N ALA A 346 -17.00 -26.29 -13.87
CA ALA A 346 -18.24 -26.61 -14.56
C ALA A 346 -18.99 -25.32 -14.85
N GLY A 347 -19.64 -25.22 -16.01
CA GLY A 347 -20.38 -24.04 -16.38
C GLY A 347 -21.48 -24.29 -17.40
N LEU A 348 -22.31 -23.26 -17.55
CA LEU A 348 -23.42 -23.20 -18.47
C LEU A 348 -23.37 -21.85 -19.18
N ASP A 349 -23.27 -21.90 -20.50
CA ASP A 349 -23.33 -20.76 -21.40
C ASP A 349 -24.65 -20.80 -22.16
N MET A 350 -25.29 -19.64 -22.31
CA MET A 350 -26.57 -19.49 -22.99
C MET A 350 -26.58 -18.24 -23.86
N LYS A 351 -27.32 -18.29 -24.96
CA LYS A 351 -27.54 -17.12 -25.82
C LYS A 351 -28.63 -16.23 -25.22
N PRO A 352 -28.33 -14.98 -24.83
CA PRO A 352 -29.34 -14.11 -24.23
C PRO A 352 -30.40 -13.71 -25.26
N THR A 353 -30.02 -13.57 -26.54
CA THR A 353 -30.93 -13.32 -27.67
C THR A 353 -30.74 -14.36 -28.77
N TYR A 354 -31.71 -14.48 -29.66
CA TYR A 354 -31.53 -15.26 -30.89
C TYR A 354 -30.41 -14.68 -31.76
N THR A 355 -29.57 -15.56 -32.29
CA THR A 355 -28.49 -15.21 -33.23
C THR A 355 -28.76 -15.84 -34.60
N ARG A 356 -28.37 -15.16 -35.67
CA ARG A 356 -28.52 -15.71 -37.03
C ARG A 356 -27.40 -16.68 -37.31
N VAL A 357 -27.76 -17.92 -37.67
CA VAL A 357 -26.80 -18.96 -38.06
C VAL A 357 -27.14 -19.47 -39.46
N LEU A 358 -26.12 -19.91 -40.19
CA LEU A 358 -26.28 -20.49 -41.52
C LEU A 358 -25.92 -21.98 -41.45
N ILE A 359 -26.77 -22.83 -42.01
CA ILE A 359 -26.50 -24.27 -42.15
C ILE A 359 -26.42 -24.59 -43.64
N GLU A 360 -25.33 -25.22 -44.05
CA GLU A 360 -25.14 -25.73 -45.41
C GLU A 360 -25.92 -27.04 -45.58
N ASN A 361 -26.70 -27.15 -46.66
CA ASN A 361 -27.51 -28.31 -46.96
C ASN A 361 -27.41 -28.65 -48.45
N GLY A 362 -26.41 -29.47 -48.81
CA GLY A 362 -26.11 -29.85 -50.20
C GLY A 362 -25.08 -28.96 -50.86
N GLU A 363 -24.94 -29.04 -52.19
CA GLU A 363 -23.96 -28.25 -52.94
C GLU A 363 -24.41 -26.78 -53.04
N ASN A 364 -23.80 -25.92 -52.21
CA ASN A 364 -23.93 -24.46 -52.25
C ASN A 364 -25.30 -23.87 -51.84
N LEU A 365 -26.13 -24.65 -51.13
CA LEU A 365 -27.40 -24.21 -50.56
C LEU A 365 -27.26 -23.93 -49.06
N TYR A 366 -27.61 -22.72 -48.64
CA TYR A 366 -27.47 -22.28 -47.24
C TYR A 366 -28.81 -21.79 -46.69
N TYR A 367 -29.24 -22.36 -45.56
CA TYR A 367 -30.45 -21.95 -44.86
C TYR A 367 -30.09 -21.08 -43.66
N GLN A 368 -30.81 -19.97 -43.50
CA GLN A 368 -30.66 -19.08 -42.35
C GLN A 368 -31.66 -19.44 -41.25
N TYR A 369 -31.15 -19.67 -40.05
CA TYR A 369 -31.94 -19.98 -38.86
C TYR A 369 -31.67 -18.96 -37.74
N PHE A 370 -32.58 -18.95 -36.76
CA PHE A 370 -32.42 -18.19 -35.52
C PHE A 370 -32.15 -19.16 -34.37
N ASP A 371 -30.89 -19.18 -33.93
CA ASP A 371 -30.41 -20.09 -32.88
C ASP A 371 -30.46 -19.45 -31.49
N ARG A 372 -30.82 -20.27 -30.51
CA ARG A 372 -30.76 -19.95 -29.07
C ARG A 372 -30.25 -21.16 -28.27
N SER A 373 -29.31 -21.89 -28.85
CA SER A 373 -28.62 -22.98 -28.19
C SER A 373 -27.88 -22.53 -26.93
N SER A 374 -27.63 -23.50 -26.06
CA SER A 374 -26.88 -23.40 -24.83
C SER A 374 -25.77 -24.44 -24.84
N LEU A 375 -24.77 -24.24 -24.01
CA LEU A 375 -23.64 -25.15 -23.84
C LEU A 375 -23.41 -25.39 -22.36
N VAL A 376 -23.56 -26.64 -21.93
CA VAL A 376 -23.05 -27.09 -20.63
C VAL A 376 -21.65 -27.65 -20.82
N TYR A 377 -20.74 -27.38 -19.88
CA TYR A 377 -19.38 -27.90 -19.96
C TYR A 377 -18.78 -28.17 -18.59
N ALA A 378 -17.83 -29.10 -18.56
CA ALA A 378 -16.99 -29.37 -17.42
C ALA A 378 -15.56 -29.65 -17.91
N GLY A 379 -14.57 -29.30 -17.10
CA GLY A 379 -13.18 -29.37 -17.53
C GLY A 379 -12.18 -29.18 -16.42
N ILE A 380 -10.91 -29.18 -16.82
CA ILE A 380 -9.78 -28.93 -15.95
C ILE A 380 -9.04 -27.68 -16.41
N PHE A 381 -8.33 -27.04 -15.48
CA PHE A 381 -7.45 -25.93 -15.78
C PHE A 381 -6.17 -25.98 -14.98
N LYS A 382 -5.18 -25.26 -15.48
CA LYS A 382 -3.88 -25.02 -14.86
C LYS A 382 -3.52 -23.55 -15.02
N ASP A 383 -3.34 -22.88 -13.88
CA ASP A 383 -2.81 -21.52 -13.81
C ASP A 383 -1.29 -21.58 -13.60
N PHE A 384 -0.56 -20.79 -14.37
CA PHE A 384 0.89 -20.60 -14.28
C PHE A 384 1.16 -19.19 -13.78
N MET A 385 1.76 -19.06 -12.60
CA MET A 385 2.08 -17.77 -12.00
C MET A 385 3.27 -17.12 -12.72
N VAL A 386 3.04 -15.94 -13.28
CA VAL A 386 4.07 -15.16 -14.00
C VAL A 386 4.68 -14.10 -13.10
N SER A 387 3.86 -13.38 -12.34
CA SER A 387 4.32 -12.32 -11.44
C SER A 387 3.30 -12.08 -10.33
N GLU A 388 3.80 -11.78 -9.13
CA GLU A 388 3.03 -11.35 -7.96
C GLU A 388 3.66 -10.06 -7.44
N LYS A 389 2.91 -8.96 -7.45
CA LYS A 389 3.36 -7.67 -6.90
C LYS A 389 3.10 -7.61 -5.40
N PRO A 390 3.90 -6.84 -4.63
CA PRO A 390 3.65 -6.61 -3.20
C PRO A 390 2.24 -6.07 -2.88
N SER A 391 1.61 -5.37 -3.83
CA SER A 391 0.23 -4.91 -3.72
C SER A 391 -0.84 -6.02 -3.76
N GLY A 392 -0.43 -7.29 -3.85
CA GLY A 392 -1.30 -8.46 -3.98
C GLY A 392 -1.87 -8.67 -5.38
N LEU A 393 -1.38 -7.93 -6.39
CA LEU A 393 -1.77 -8.10 -7.79
C LEU A 393 -1.01 -9.27 -8.41
N LYS A 394 -1.75 -10.27 -8.91
CA LYS A 394 -1.20 -11.49 -9.52
C LYS A 394 -1.49 -11.55 -11.01
N PHE A 395 -0.45 -11.83 -11.79
CA PHE A 395 -0.52 -12.10 -13.22
C PHE A 395 -0.24 -13.58 -13.47
N MET A 396 -1.18 -14.24 -14.15
CA MET A 396 -1.11 -15.66 -14.47
C MET A 396 -1.44 -15.90 -15.94
N VAL A 397 -0.80 -16.91 -16.51
CA VAL A 397 -1.24 -17.54 -17.76
C VAL A 397 -2.06 -18.77 -17.40
N SER A 398 -3.20 -18.98 -18.05
CA SER A 398 -4.10 -20.11 -17.80
C SER A 398 -4.18 -20.98 -19.04
N ALA A 399 -4.17 -22.29 -18.84
CA ALA A 399 -4.56 -23.27 -19.85
C ALA A 399 -5.72 -24.11 -19.31
N SER A 400 -6.73 -24.37 -20.13
CA SER A 400 -7.86 -25.23 -19.75
C SER A 400 -8.27 -26.17 -20.86
N LEU A 401 -8.84 -27.30 -20.47
CA LEU A 401 -9.41 -28.29 -21.37
C LEU A 401 -10.79 -28.68 -20.84
N SER A 402 -11.82 -28.38 -21.62
CA SER A 402 -13.21 -28.62 -21.25
C SER A 402 -13.91 -29.53 -22.25
N ALA A 403 -14.76 -30.40 -21.73
CA ALA A 403 -15.74 -31.15 -22.49
C ALA A 403 -17.09 -30.43 -22.40
N GLY A 404 -17.69 -30.11 -23.54
CA GLY A 404 -18.97 -29.40 -23.63
C GLY A 404 -20.00 -30.17 -24.43
N TYR A 405 -21.28 -30.02 -24.06
CA TYR A 405 -22.41 -30.51 -24.81
C TYR A 405 -23.32 -29.34 -25.17
N SER A 406 -23.48 -29.13 -26.48
CA SER A 406 -24.41 -28.12 -27.01
C SER A 406 -25.82 -28.70 -27.03
N PHE A 407 -26.81 -27.91 -26.64
CA PHE A 407 -28.22 -28.29 -26.66
C PHE A 407 -29.11 -27.07 -26.89
N GLY A 408 -30.30 -27.26 -27.46
CA GLY A 408 -31.25 -26.18 -27.64
C GLY A 408 -32.58 -26.65 -28.18
N ALA A 409 -33.61 -25.82 -28.02
CA ALA A 409 -34.88 -26.02 -28.69
C ALA A 409 -34.72 -25.83 -30.20
N GLU A 410 -35.70 -26.30 -30.96
CA GLU A 410 -35.77 -26.12 -32.41
C GLU A 410 -35.55 -24.66 -32.82
N PHE A 411 -34.91 -24.44 -33.98
CA PHE A 411 -34.74 -23.10 -34.50
C PHE A 411 -36.10 -22.43 -34.68
N ARG A 412 -36.16 -21.14 -34.35
CA ARG A 412 -37.43 -20.41 -34.27
C ARG A 412 -38.25 -20.56 -35.56
N GLY A 413 -39.42 -21.19 -35.43
CA GLY A 413 -40.37 -21.37 -36.54
C GLY A 413 -40.06 -22.55 -37.46
N THR A 414 -39.28 -23.54 -37.01
CA THR A 414 -38.89 -24.73 -37.77
C THR A 414 -38.90 -25.97 -36.88
N ASN A 415 -38.86 -27.17 -37.47
CA ASN A 415 -38.68 -28.45 -36.74
C ASN A 415 -37.21 -28.92 -36.76
N VAL A 416 -36.26 -28.01 -37.02
CA VAL A 416 -34.83 -28.32 -37.14
C VAL A 416 -34.16 -27.97 -35.82
N PHE A 417 -33.40 -28.91 -35.25
CA PHE A 417 -32.71 -28.72 -33.98
C PHE A 417 -31.30 -28.14 -34.18
N PRO A 418 -30.81 -27.34 -33.21
CA PRO A 418 -29.41 -26.94 -33.16
C PRO A 418 -28.49 -28.13 -32.87
N GLU A 419 -27.19 -27.92 -33.05
CA GLU A 419 -26.16 -28.96 -32.92
C GLU A 419 -26.16 -29.61 -31.52
N ASN A 420 -26.74 -30.80 -31.41
CA ASN A 420 -26.72 -31.64 -30.21
C ASN A 420 -25.44 -32.49 -30.19
N LYS A 421 -24.30 -31.84 -29.98
CA LYS A 421 -22.98 -32.44 -30.20
C LYS A 421 -22.05 -32.24 -29.01
N PHE A 422 -21.27 -33.27 -28.72
CA PHE A 422 -20.17 -33.21 -27.77
C PHE A 422 -18.94 -32.56 -28.41
N ARG A 423 -18.25 -31.70 -27.64
CA ARG A 423 -17.08 -30.96 -28.10
C ARG A 423 -15.98 -30.96 -27.04
N ILE A 424 -14.75 -31.00 -27.52
CA ILE A 424 -13.56 -30.72 -26.69
C ILE A 424 -13.15 -29.28 -26.99
N MET A 425 -12.94 -28.50 -25.94
CA MET A 425 -12.69 -27.06 -26.00
C MET A 425 -11.39 -26.74 -25.25
N PRO A 426 -10.23 -26.85 -25.91
CA PRO A 426 -9.00 -26.35 -25.35
C PRO A 426 -9.02 -24.82 -25.37
N ALA A 427 -8.45 -24.22 -24.33
CA ALA A 427 -8.33 -22.78 -24.22
C ALA A 427 -7.04 -22.37 -23.53
N ALA A 428 -6.54 -21.18 -23.88
CA ALA A 428 -5.41 -20.56 -23.22
C ALA A 428 -5.66 -19.05 -23.08
N GLY A 429 -5.14 -18.45 -22.01
CA GLY A 429 -5.40 -17.05 -21.74
C GLY A 429 -4.60 -16.45 -20.60
N ILE A 430 -4.99 -15.24 -20.24
CA ILE A 430 -4.34 -14.44 -19.19
C ILE A 430 -5.36 -14.19 -18.08
N LYS A 431 -4.90 -14.28 -16.85
CA LYS A 431 -5.69 -14.09 -15.63
C LYS A 431 -5.01 -13.03 -14.76
N ILE A 432 -5.76 -12.00 -14.39
CA ILE A 432 -5.31 -10.91 -13.52
C ILE A 432 -6.17 -10.94 -12.26
N GLN A 433 -5.54 -11.13 -11.10
CA GLN A 433 -6.23 -11.27 -9.82
C GLN A 433 -5.77 -10.21 -8.83
N LYS A 434 -6.72 -9.60 -8.12
CA LYS A 434 -6.47 -8.70 -6.97
C LYS A 434 -7.48 -8.98 -5.88
N GLY A 435 -7.01 -9.42 -4.71
CA GLY A 435 -7.88 -9.85 -3.61
C GLY A 435 -8.82 -10.98 -4.05
N HIS A 436 -10.12 -10.79 -3.82
CA HIS A 436 -11.18 -11.73 -4.17
C HIS A 436 -11.63 -11.65 -5.64
N PHE A 437 -11.16 -10.68 -6.42
CA PHE A 437 -11.63 -10.46 -7.78
C PHE A 437 -10.60 -10.89 -8.81
N THR A 438 -11.08 -11.49 -9.89
CA THR A 438 -10.24 -11.90 -11.01
C THR A 438 -10.91 -11.60 -12.35
N VAL A 439 -10.12 -11.05 -13.26
CA VAL A 439 -10.49 -10.90 -14.67
C VAL A 439 -9.67 -11.91 -15.47
N LYS A 440 -10.35 -12.68 -16.33
CA LYS A 440 -9.73 -13.70 -17.17
C LYS A 440 -10.13 -13.46 -18.62
N THR A 441 -9.16 -13.49 -19.52
CA THR A 441 -9.39 -13.40 -20.97
C THR A 441 -8.74 -14.61 -21.62
N GLU A 442 -9.51 -15.39 -22.36
CA GLU A 442 -9.06 -16.64 -22.98
C GLU A 442 -9.43 -16.68 -24.46
N LEU A 443 -8.57 -17.37 -25.22
CA LEU A 443 -8.86 -17.82 -26.57
C LEU A 443 -9.19 -19.31 -26.49
N GLU A 444 -10.40 -19.68 -26.90
CA GLU A 444 -10.91 -21.04 -26.90
C GLU A 444 -11.07 -21.55 -28.33
N TYR A 445 -10.79 -22.84 -28.55
CA TYR A 445 -11.08 -23.52 -29.81
C TYR A 445 -12.38 -24.32 -29.68
N VAL A 446 -13.42 -23.90 -30.41
CA VAL A 446 -14.73 -24.54 -30.45
C VAL A 446 -15.21 -24.59 -31.90
N ASN A 447 -15.09 -25.76 -32.53
CA ASN A 447 -15.57 -25.95 -33.90
C ASN A 447 -17.10 -26.05 -33.92
N THR A 448 -17.78 -25.37 -34.86
CA THR A 448 -19.24 -25.39 -35.05
C THR A 448 -19.58 -25.82 -36.47
N ASP A 449 -20.69 -26.54 -36.65
CA ASP A 449 -21.19 -26.97 -37.96
C ASP A 449 -21.91 -25.80 -38.69
N PHE A 450 -22.14 -24.66 -38.00
CA PHE A 450 -22.62 -23.42 -38.61
C PHE A 450 -21.62 -22.79 -39.60
N TYR A 451 -22.11 -22.48 -40.80
CA TYR A 451 -21.32 -21.90 -41.88
C TYR A 451 -20.75 -20.51 -41.51
N ARG A 452 -19.46 -20.32 -41.77
CA ARG A 452 -18.66 -19.12 -41.49
C ARG A 452 -18.59 -18.71 -40.01
N ILE A 453 -18.97 -19.59 -39.09
CA ILE A 453 -18.65 -19.44 -37.68
C ILE A 453 -17.28 -20.11 -37.47
N GLY A 454 -16.25 -19.29 -37.28
CA GLY A 454 -14.88 -19.78 -37.13
C GLY A 454 -14.68 -20.51 -35.80
N PRO A 455 -13.68 -21.41 -35.71
CA PRO A 455 -13.48 -22.23 -34.53
C PRO A 455 -12.83 -21.47 -33.36
N LEU A 456 -12.36 -20.23 -33.56
CA LEU A 456 -11.72 -19.43 -32.52
C LEU A 456 -12.73 -18.51 -31.83
N TRP A 457 -12.80 -18.61 -30.51
CA TRP A 457 -13.70 -17.85 -29.66
C TRP A 457 -12.91 -17.13 -28.58
N SER A 458 -13.30 -15.90 -28.29
CA SER A 458 -12.77 -15.15 -27.16
C SER A 458 -13.73 -15.29 -25.98
N ARG A 459 -13.22 -15.60 -24.81
CA ARG A 459 -13.98 -15.58 -23.56
C ARG A 459 -13.40 -14.53 -22.61
N VAL A 460 -14.26 -13.64 -22.12
CA VAL A 460 -13.92 -12.71 -21.05
C VAL A 460 -14.74 -13.07 -19.83
N SER A 461 -14.09 -13.25 -18.68
CA SER A 461 -14.73 -13.68 -17.44
C SER A 461 -14.39 -12.77 -16.28
N PHE A 462 -15.40 -12.40 -15.51
CA PHE A 462 -15.28 -11.74 -14.21
C PHE A 462 -15.59 -12.75 -13.12
N THR A 463 -14.67 -12.90 -12.18
CA THR A 463 -14.70 -13.99 -11.20
C THR A 463 -14.57 -13.45 -9.79
N TYR A 464 -15.41 -13.97 -8.90
CA TYR A 464 -15.28 -13.80 -7.45
C TYR A 464 -14.73 -15.09 -6.84
N ASN A 465 -13.59 -14.99 -6.16
CA ASN A 465 -12.86 -16.09 -5.53
C ASN A 465 -13.15 -16.10 -4.02
N HIS A 466 -13.76 -17.18 -3.55
CA HIS A 466 -13.95 -17.46 -2.13
C HIS A 466 -12.86 -18.42 -1.64
N LEU A 467 -12.10 -18.01 -0.63
CA LEU A 467 -11.01 -18.80 -0.04
C LEU A 467 -11.53 -19.55 1.19
N LEU A 468 -11.30 -20.86 1.23
CA LEU A 468 -11.78 -21.73 2.31
C LEU A 468 -10.84 -21.71 3.52
N SER A 469 -9.53 -21.61 3.31
CA SER A 469 -8.59 -21.54 4.44
C SER A 469 -8.70 -20.23 5.21
N ARG A 470 -8.85 -20.36 6.53
CA ARG A 470 -8.71 -19.27 7.50
C ARG A 470 -7.25 -18.82 7.73
N VAL A 471 -6.34 -19.36 6.93
CA VAL A 471 -4.86 -19.26 7.03
C VAL A 471 -4.32 -18.20 6.06
N ARG A 472 -5.21 -17.40 5.46
CA ARG A 472 -4.83 -16.25 4.64
C ARG A 472 -5.36 -15.01 5.34
N LYS A 473 -4.75 -14.66 6.48
CA LYS A 473 -5.09 -13.47 7.28
C LYS A 473 -4.24 -12.28 6.83
N LEU A 474 -4.58 -11.08 7.29
CA LEU A 474 -3.88 -9.85 6.90
C LEU A 474 -2.48 -9.84 7.54
N ALA A 475 -1.45 -9.67 6.70
CA ALA A 475 -0.08 -9.38 7.11
C ALA A 475 -0.01 -8.08 7.95
N LYS A 476 1.04 -7.94 8.76
CA LYS A 476 1.31 -6.68 9.47
C LYS A 476 1.41 -5.54 8.46
N THR A 477 0.56 -4.54 8.63
CA THR A 477 0.57 -3.27 7.90
C THR A 477 0.56 -2.14 8.91
N ILE A 478 1.39 -1.13 8.70
CA ILE A 478 1.35 0.13 9.44
C ILE A 478 0.50 1.09 8.59
N LYS A 479 -0.43 1.84 9.20
CA LYS A 479 -1.43 2.64 8.45
C LYS A 479 -1.28 4.15 8.58
N TRP A 480 -0.43 4.60 9.49
CA TRP A 480 -0.27 6.00 9.87
C TRP A 480 1.00 6.64 9.26
N TYR A 481 1.72 5.89 8.41
CA TYR A 481 2.96 6.31 7.76
C TYR A 481 2.72 6.88 6.36
#